data_AF-A0A4R8STU0-F1
#
_entry.id   AF-A0A4R8STU0-F1
#
_cell.length_a   1.000
_cell.length_b   1.000
_cell.length_c   1.000
_cell.angle_alpha   90.00
_cell.angle_beta   90.00
_cell.angle_gamma   90.00
#
_symmetry.space_group_name_H-M   'P 1'
#
loop_
_entity.id
_entity.type
_entity.pdbx_description
1 polymer ?
#
loop_
_entity_poly.entity_id
_entity_poly.type
_entity_poly.pdbx_seq_one_letter_code
_entity_poly.pdbx_strand_id
1 'polypeptide(L)'
;MPVVVVTDSGARLQPQDAEMLGIRLVPLHVLTGDLDLRDGVDPIPASVYEKGRATTAGASPAELTEVYRQALIDSGGDGVVAVHLSGRLSSTFEAAEQAAREYGDRLHVVDSRSAAMGSGFVALAAARAAAAGADLNAAYQAARDAVGRSRCVMVVHKLDHLRRSGRISATSSWLGTALALKPVLQIDDDGKLVLAQRVRTATKAIGAMVDNIVDFVGERRVSVTIHHVDNSETAEKVNELVCSRLNTAHDPVISEMGPVLAVHVGPGAVGVCAEPVE
;
A
#
# COMPACT_ATOMS: atom_id res chain seq x y z
N MET A 1 -3.97 8.39 26.67
CA MET A 1 -4.85 8.01 25.53
C MET A 1 -3.96 7.23 24.58
N PRO A 2 -4.39 6.13 23.96
CA PRO A 2 -3.44 5.28 23.24
C PRO A 2 -2.62 6.08 22.20
N VAL A 3 -1.38 5.67 21.98
CA VAL A 3 -0.52 6.14 20.89
C VAL A 3 -1.35 6.27 19.61
N VAL A 4 -1.30 7.44 18.96
CA VAL A 4 -2.07 7.64 17.72
C VAL A 4 -1.25 7.14 16.54
N VAL A 5 -1.87 6.30 15.71
CA VAL A 5 -1.26 5.83 14.46
C VAL A 5 -1.70 6.71 13.31
N VAL A 6 -0.73 7.18 12.51
CA VAL A 6 -0.97 7.94 11.29
C VAL A 6 -0.49 7.10 10.10
N THR A 7 -1.27 7.05 9.03
CA THR A 7 -0.84 6.49 7.74
C THR A 7 -1.37 7.32 6.59
N ASP A 8 -0.93 7.05 5.36
CA ASP A 8 -1.45 7.71 4.17
C ASP A 8 -2.50 6.87 3.42
N SER A 9 -3.25 7.52 2.52
CA SER A 9 -4.30 6.88 1.71
C SER A 9 -3.78 5.76 0.80
N GLY A 10 -2.46 5.73 0.53
CA GLY A 10 -1.79 4.66 -0.20
C GLY A 10 -1.77 3.32 0.54
N ALA A 11 -2.07 3.30 1.85
CA ALA A 11 -2.18 2.09 2.65
C ALA A 11 -3.46 1.27 2.40
N ARG A 12 -4.47 1.87 1.75
CA ARG A 12 -5.72 1.20 1.32
C ARG A 12 -6.42 0.40 2.43
N LEU A 13 -6.34 0.89 3.66
CA LEU A 13 -7.12 0.34 4.78
C LEU A 13 -8.62 0.43 4.47
N GLN A 14 -9.38 -0.54 4.96
CA GLN A 14 -10.83 -0.39 4.98
C GLN A 14 -11.20 0.77 5.93
N PRO A 15 -12.15 1.65 5.56
CA PRO A 15 -12.55 2.76 6.42
C PRO A 15 -12.96 2.31 7.83
N GLN A 16 -13.62 1.15 7.94
CA GLN A 16 -14.06 0.60 9.22
C GLN A 16 -12.87 0.20 10.12
N ASP A 17 -11.81 -0.36 9.54
CA ASP A 17 -10.60 -0.74 10.30
C ASP A 17 -9.88 0.50 10.83
N ALA A 18 -9.77 1.54 9.99
CA ALA A 18 -9.16 2.80 10.38
C ALA A 18 -9.96 3.49 11.49
N GLU A 19 -11.28 3.54 11.38
CA GLU A 19 -12.15 4.12 12.40
C GLU A 19 -12.09 3.33 13.72
N MET A 20 -12.22 2.01 13.67
CA MET A 20 -12.22 1.13 14.84
C MET A 20 -10.91 1.22 15.63
N LEU A 21 -9.77 1.34 14.95
CA LEU A 21 -8.45 1.42 15.57
C LEU A 21 -7.95 2.85 15.77
N GLY A 22 -8.76 3.86 15.44
CA GLY A 22 -8.38 5.26 15.57
C GLY A 22 -7.18 5.67 14.70
N ILE A 23 -6.98 5.01 13.56
CA ILE A 23 -5.90 5.31 12.61
C ILE A 23 -6.26 6.58 11.84
N ARG A 24 -5.37 7.56 11.87
CA ARG A 24 -5.52 8.80 11.10
C ARG A 24 -4.98 8.62 9.68
N LEU A 25 -5.81 8.90 8.69
CA LEU A 25 -5.45 8.85 7.28
C LEU A 25 -5.07 10.22 6.75
N VAL A 26 -3.90 10.31 6.13
CA VAL A 26 -3.42 11.48 5.37
C VAL A 26 -3.71 11.25 3.89
N PRO A 27 -4.46 12.13 3.22
CA PRO A 27 -4.69 11.96 1.79
C PRO A 27 -3.38 12.12 1.00
N LEU A 28 -3.21 11.27 -0.01
CA LEU A 28 -2.26 11.52 -1.09
C LEU A 28 -2.98 12.20 -2.25
N HIS A 29 -2.21 12.75 -3.19
CA HIS A 29 -2.73 13.70 -4.17
C HIS A 29 -2.75 13.13 -5.58
N VAL A 30 -3.81 13.45 -6.32
CA VAL A 30 -3.94 13.19 -7.75
C VAL A 30 -4.02 14.52 -8.48
N LEU A 31 -3.03 14.75 -9.34
CA LEU A 31 -2.87 15.99 -10.08
C LEU A 31 -3.39 15.79 -11.50
N THR A 32 -4.37 16.59 -11.93
CA THR A 32 -4.98 16.48 -13.26
C THR A 32 -5.32 17.86 -13.83
N GLY A 33 -4.61 18.26 -14.88
CA GLY A 33 -4.69 19.65 -15.37
C GLY A 33 -4.24 20.63 -14.28
N ASP A 34 -5.11 21.56 -13.91
CA ASP A 34 -4.88 22.53 -12.83
C ASP A 34 -5.47 22.09 -11.48
N LEU A 35 -6.02 20.87 -11.39
CA LEU A 35 -6.63 20.34 -10.18
C LEU A 35 -5.63 19.54 -9.35
N ASP A 36 -5.66 19.78 -8.05
CA ASP A 36 -5.02 18.98 -7.01
C ASP A 36 -6.13 18.35 -6.15
N LEU A 37 -6.32 17.04 -6.28
CA LEU A 37 -7.42 16.30 -5.65
C LEU A 37 -6.88 15.32 -4.61
N ARG A 38 -7.41 15.38 -3.39
CA ARG A 38 -7.02 14.54 -2.25
C ARG A 38 -7.77 13.21 -2.25
N ASP A 39 -7.03 12.12 -2.28
CA ASP A 39 -7.54 10.75 -2.27
C ASP A 39 -8.30 10.44 -0.96
N GLY A 40 -9.54 9.98 -1.10
CA GLY A 40 -10.45 9.73 0.02
C GLY A 40 -11.14 10.97 0.60
N VAL A 41 -10.88 12.17 0.05
CA VAL A 41 -11.47 13.43 0.53
C VAL A 41 -12.23 14.14 -0.58
N ASP A 42 -11.57 14.38 -1.72
CA ASP A 42 -12.17 15.08 -2.85
C ASP A 42 -12.77 14.08 -3.86
N PRO A 43 -13.82 14.47 -4.60
CA PRO A 43 -14.37 13.62 -5.66
C PRO A 43 -13.37 13.49 -6.80
N ILE A 44 -12.84 12.29 -7.01
CA ILE A 44 -11.89 11.98 -8.09
C ILE A 44 -12.60 11.19 -9.19
N PRO A 45 -12.49 11.61 -10.47
CA PRO A 45 -13.09 10.87 -11.58
C PRO A 45 -12.56 9.44 -11.65
N ALA A 46 -13.46 8.46 -11.84
CA ALA A 46 -13.06 7.07 -12.03
C ALA A 46 -12.05 6.90 -13.18
N SER A 47 -12.16 7.71 -14.23
CA SER A 47 -11.25 7.67 -15.39
C SER A 47 -9.88 8.32 -15.15
N VAL A 48 -9.50 8.70 -13.92
CA VAL A 48 -8.25 9.44 -13.66
C VAL A 48 -6.99 8.67 -14.04
N TYR A 49 -7.05 7.34 -14.05
CA TYR A 49 -5.98 6.46 -14.51
C TYR A 49 -5.92 6.30 -16.04
N GLU A 50 -6.87 6.86 -16.80
CA GLU A 50 -6.85 6.80 -18.26
C GLU A 50 -5.71 7.66 -18.81
N LYS A 51 -4.99 7.07 -19.79
CA LYS A 51 -3.78 7.56 -20.47
C LYS A 51 -3.40 9.02 -20.21
N GLY A 52 -2.34 9.23 -19.43
CA GLY A 52 -1.52 10.44 -19.54
C GLY A 52 -2.05 11.69 -18.84
N ARG A 53 -3.29 11.67 -18.33
CA ARG A 53 -3.97 12.89 -17.88
C ARG A 53 -3.67 13.28 -16.44
N ALA A 54 -3.26 12.30 -15.63
CA ALA A 54 -2.93 12.52 -14.23
C ALA A 54 -1.51 12.07 -13.86
N THR A 55 -0.97 12.75 -12.86
CA THR A 55 0.18 12.38 -12.04
C THR A 55 -0.25 12.35 -10.58
N THR A 56 0.67 12.03 -9.67
CA THR A 56 0.39 11.98 -8.23
C THR A 56 1.47 12.71 -7.46
N ALA A 57 1.12 13.18 -6.27
CA ALA A 57 2.06 13.70 -5.29
C ALA A 57 1.84 13.02 -3.93
N GLY A 58 2.93 12.87 -3.18
CA GLY A 58 2.86 12.47 -1.78
C GLY A 58 2.25 13.58 -0.93
N ALA A 59 1.98 13.31 0.35
CA ALA A 59 1.63 14.36 1.29
C ALA A 59 2.83 15.30 1.50
N SER A 60 2.58 16.61 1.58
CA SER A 60 3.61 17.60 1.81
C SER A 60 4.08 17.62 3.27
N PRO A 61 5.30 18.11 3.57
CA PRO A 61 5.75 18.29 4.95
C PRO A 61 4.79 19.15 5.79
N ALA A 62 4.18 20.18 5.20
CA ALA A 62 3.25 21.07 5.90
C ALA A 62 1.95 20.35 6.30
N GLU A 63 1.38 19.52 5.41
CA GLU A 63 0.21 18.70 5.72
C GLU A 63 0.51 17.68 6.81
N LEU A 64 1.68 17.03 6.73
CA LEU A 64 2.13 16.05 7.72
C LEU A 64 2.39 16.71 9.07
N THR A 65 3.05 17.87 9.12
CA THR A 65 3.24 18.65 10.36
C THR A 65 1.90 18.95 11.03
N GLU A 66 0.90 19.40 10.28
CA GLU A 66 -0.42 19.71 10.85
C GLU A 66 -1.12 18.45 11.38
N VAL A 67 -1.10 17.36 10.61
CA VAL A 67 -1.66 16.07 11.04
C VAL A 67 -0.96 15.53 12.28
N TYR A 68 0.37 15.56 12.32
CA TYR A 68 1.17 15.08 13.45
C TYR A 68 0.96 15.93 14.69
N ARG A 69 0.89 17.26 14.55
CA ARG A 69 0.53 18.17 15.63
C ARG A 69 -0.81 17.79 16.25
N GLN A 70 -1.83 17.58 15.42
CA GLN A 70 -3.15 17.19 15.90
C GLN A 70 -3.14 15.78 16.52
N ALA A 71 -2.43 14.82 15.90
CA ALA A 71 -2.31 13.46 16.43
C ALA A 71 -1.63 13.42 17.80
N LEU A 72 -0.61 14.25 18.03
CA LEU A 72 0.05 14.40 19.32
C LEU A 72 -0.90 14.98 20.38
N ILE A 73 -1.69 15.99 20.03
CA ILE A 73 -2.72 16.55 20.93
C ILE A 73 -3.71 15.45 21.32
N ASP A 74 -4.22 14.71 20.33
CA ASP A 74 -5.22 13.67 20.55
C ASP A 74 -4.65 12.45 21.29
N SER A 75 -3.34 12.19 21.21
CA SER A 75 -2.67 11.16 22.01
C SER A 75 -2.58 11.52 23.50
N GLY A 76 -2.85 12.79 23.88
CA GLY A 76 -2.68 13.26 25.25
C GLY A 76 -1.24 13.18 25.77
N GLY A 77 -0.26 13.08 24.86
CA GLY A 77 1.16 12.95 25.19
C GLY A 77 1.74 11.54 25.04
N ASP A 78 0.92 10.51 24.79
CA ASP A 78 1.38 9.12 24.65
C ASP A 78 2.13 8.87 23.32
N GLY A 79 2.07 9.81 22.37
CA GLY A 79 2.93 9.85 21.19
C GLY A 79 2.27 9.40 19.89
N VAL A 80 3.05 9.41 18.81
CA VAL A 80 2.57 9.10 17.45
C VAL A 80 3.50 8.10 16.75
N VAL A 81 2.91 7.08 16.13
CA VAL A 81 3.60 6.23 15.15
C VAL A 81 3.04 6.53 13.77
N ALA A 82 3.89 7.02 12.88
CA ALA A 82 3.52 7.34 11.50
C ALA A 82 4.07 6.28 10.54
N VAL A 83 3.20 5.50 9.90
CA VAL A 83 3.56 4.48 8.93
C VAL A 83 3.21 4.98 7.54
N HIS A 84 4.17 5.05 6.62
CA HIS A 84 3.93 5.56 5.27
C HIS A 84 4.28 4.54 4.20
N LEU A 85 3.71 4.70 3.00
CA LEU A 85 4.11 3.85 1.87
C LEU A 85 5.62 3.95 1.62
N SER A 86 6.14 2.92 0.95
CA SER A 86 7.55 2.77 0.63
C SER A 86 8.20 4.09 0.20
N GLY A 87 9.28 4.46 0.88
CA GLY A 87 10.11 5.61 0.49
C GLY A 87 10.74 5.46 -0.90
N ARG A 88 10.73 4.24 -1.47
CA ARG A 88 11.14 3.98 -2.86
C ARG A 88 10.04 4.23 -3.89
N LEU A 89 8.79 4.35 -3.45
CA LEU A 89 7.62 4.54 -4.31
C LEU A 89 6.98 5.92 -4.16
N SER A 90 7.22 6.63 -3.05
CA SER A 90 6.69 7.97 -2.81
C SER A 90 7.63 8.83 -1.98
N SER A 91 7.52 10.15 -2.18
CA SER A 91 8.17 11.17 -1.36
C SER A 91 7.51 11.36 0.01
N THR A 92 6.33 10.75 0.26
CA THR A 92 5.61 10.88 1.54
C THR A 92 6.48 10.52 2.74
N PHE A 93 7.30 9.45 2.64
CA PHE A 93 8.18 9.03 3.73
C PHE A 93 9.26 10.08 4.05
N GLU A 94 9.91 10.66 3.02
CA GLU A 94 10.90 11.73 3.22
C GLU A 94 10.26 12.99 3.83
N ALA A 95 9.07 13.35 3.36
CA ALA A 95 8.29 14.47 3.92
C ALA A 95 7.88 14.22 5.37
N ALA A 96 7.53 12.98 5.72
CA ALA A 96 7.21 12.55 7.07
C ALA A 96 8.42 12.65 7.99
N GLU A 97 9.59 12.17 7.56
CA GLU A 97 10.83 12.32 8.31
C GLU A 97 11.20 13.79 8.54
N GLN A 98 10.94 14.66 7.57
CA GLN A 98 11.14 16.10 7.72
C GLN A 98 10.20 16.69 8.78
N ALA A 99 8.90 16.42 8.68
CA ALA A 99 7.89 16.91 9.61
C ALA A 99 8.11 16.38 11.05
N ALA A 100 8.59 15.14 11.18
CA ALA A 100 8.86 14.50 12.47
C ALA A 100 9.95 15.18 13.31
N ARG A 101 10.89 15.90 12.67
CA ARG A 101 12.04 16.52 13.36
C ARG A 101 11.63 17.49 14.47
N GLU A 102 10.47 18.13 14.33
CA GLU A 102 9.96 19.09 15.31
C GLU A 102 9.46 18.42 16.60
N TYR A 103 9.21 17.10 16.57
CA TYR A 103 8.55 16.39 17.67
C TYR A 103 9.50 15.49 18.47
N GLY A 104 10.70 15.22 17.96
CA GLY A 104 11.73 14.47 18.66
C GLY A 104 11.31 13.02 18.92
N ASP A 105 11.46 12.57 20.17
CA ASP A 105 11.14 11.21 20.62
C ASP A 105 9.63 10.94 20.78
N ARG A 106 8.77 11.96 20.64
CA ARG A 106 7.32 11.82 20.75
C ARG A 106 6.66 11.29 19.47
N LEU A 107 7.40 11.22 18.37
CA LEU A 107 6.90 10.73 17.09
C LEU A 107 7.94 9.85 16.40
N HIS A 108 7.52 8.67 15.96
CA HIS A 108 8.35 7.77 15.19
C HIS A 108 7.75 7.49 13.81
N VAL A 109 8.55 7.72 12.76
CA VAL A 109 8.18 7.44 11.38
C VAL A 109 8.70 6.06 10.99
N VAL A 110 7.88 5.28 10.29
CA VAL A 110 8.18 3.94 9.77
C VAL A 110 7.99 3.94 8.26
N ASP A 111 9.04 3.58 7.53
CA ASP A 111 8.93 3.18 6.14
C ASP A 111 8.32 1.78 6.09
N SER A 112 7.08 1.65 5.59
CA SER A 112 6.44 0.33 5.46
C SER A 112 7.15 -0.60 4.47
N ARG A 113 8.01 -0.04 3.59
CA ARG A 113 8.62 -0.75 2.46
C ARG A 113 7.61 -1.52 1.61
N SER A 114 6.38 -1.01 1.55
CA SER A 114 5.31 -1.62 0.80
C SER A 114 4.38 -0.57 0.20
N ALA A 115 3.28 -1.00 -0.39
CA ALA A 115 2.19 -0.16 -0.86
C ALA A 115 0.86 -0.93 -0.74
N ALA A 116 -0.26 -0.22 -0.93
CA ALA A 116 -1.60 -0.78 -0.74
C ALA A 116 -1.74 -1.44 0.64
N MET A 117 -2.51 -2.52 0.76
CA MET A 117 -2.68 -3.21 2.04
C MET A 117 -1.37 -3.72 2.64
N GLY A 118 -0.31 -3.89 1.86
CA GLY A 118 1.02 -4.19 2.40
C GLY A 118 1.53 -3.11 3.36
N SER A 119 1.29 -1.83 3.08
CA SER A 119 1.51 -0.73 4.02
C SER A 119 0.46 -0.71 5.13
N GLY A 120 -0.79 -1.03 4.77
CA GLY A 120 -1.90 -1.16 5.73
C GLY A 120 -1.61 -2.15 6.86
N PHE A 121 -1.05 -3.32 6.57
CA PHE A 121 -0.68 -4.33 7.59
C PHE A 121 0.31 -3.78 8.62
N VAL A 122 1.29 -2.97 8.18
CA VAL A 122 2.26 -2.32 9.07
C VAL A 122 1.57 -1.30 9.99
N ALA A 123 0.65 -0.50 9.44
CA ALA A 123 -0.14 0.45 10.22
C ALA A 123 -1.08 -0.26 11.23
N LEU A 124 -1.73 -1.35 10.82
CA LEU A 124 -2.57 -2.18 11.69
C LEU A 124 -1.78 -2.80 12.84
N ALA A 125 -0.53 -3.23 12.61
CA ALA A 125 0.31 -3.79 13.67
C ALA A 125 0.58 -2.77 14.78
N ALA A 126 0.98 -1.54 14.43
CA ALA A 126 1.14 -0.46 15.41
C ALA A 126 -0.18 -0.11 16.09
N ALA A 127 -1.29 -0.02 15.34
CA ALA A 127 -2.56 0.43 15.88
C ALA A 127 -3.17 -0.61 16.83
N ARG A 128 -3.02 -1.91 16.53
CA ARG A 128 -3.41 -3.00 17.42
C ARG A 128 -2.57 -3.01 18.71
N ALA A 129 -1.27 -2.76 18.61
CA ALA A 129 -0.40 -2.64 19.79
C ALA A 129 -0.83 -1.45 20.66
N ALA A 130 -1.05 -0.28 20.05
CA ALA A 130 -1.52 0.91 20.75
C ALA A 130 -2.89 0.69 21.42
N ALA A 131 -3.84 0.06 20.72
CA ALA A 131 -5.15 -0.30 21.26
C ALA A 131 -5.07 -1.30 22.42
N ALA A 132 -4.04 -2.15 22.44
CA ALA A 132 -3.74 -3.06 23.55
C ALA A 132 -3.01 -2.38 24.74
N GLY A 133 -2.77 -1.07 24.67
CA GLY A 133 -2.12 -0.29 25.74
C GLY A 133 -0.60 -0.28 25.67
N ALA A 134 0.00 -0.64 24.53
CA ALA A 134 1.44 -0.49 24.33
C ALA A 134 1.85 0.99 24.36
N ASP A 135 3.03 1.27 24.91
CA ASP A 135 3.64 2.59 24.84
C ASP A 135 4.17 2.90 23.43
N LEU A 136 4.64 4.13 23.21
CA LEU A 136 5.15 4.59 21.92
C LEU A 136 6.25 3.69 21.35
N ASN A 137 7.21 3.27 22.18
CA ASN A 137 8.33 2.45 21.74
C ASN A 137 7.84 1.06 21.32
N ALA A 138 6.96 0.45 22.10
CA ALA A 138 6.40 -0.87 21.80
C ALA A 138 5.49 -0.83 20.56
N ALA A 139 4.66 0.21 20.40
CA ALA A 139 3.85 0.39 19.18
C ALA A 139 4.73 0.62 17.94
N TYR A 140 5.82 1.38 18.08
CA TYR A 140 6.80 1.57 17.02
C TYR A 140 7.52 0.26 16.65
N GLN A 141 7.96 -0.53 17.63
CA GLN A 141 8.57 -1.84 17.36
C GLN A 141 7.56 -2.78 16.68
N ALA A 142 6.29 -2.79 17.09
CA ALA A 142 5.26 -3.60 16.44
C ALA A 142 5.11 -3.28 14.95
N ALA A 143 5.16 -1.99 14.56
CA ALA A 143 5.21 -1.62 13.15
C ALA A 143 6.51 -2.08 12.48
N ARG A 144 7.67 -1.88 13.11
CA ARG A 144 8.96 -2.30 12.53
C ARG A 144 9.05 -3.80 12.28
N ASP A 145 8.59 -4.60 13.24
CA ASP A 145 8.55 -6.06 13.13
C ASP A 145 7.57 -6.53 12.06
N ALA A 146 6.55 -5.71 11.75
CA ALA A 146 5.61 -5.97 10.66
C ALA A 146 6.17 -5.70 9.27
N VAL A 147 7.22 -4.88 9.14
CA VAL A 147 7.86 -4.59 7.85
C VAL A 147 8.43 -5.88 7.26
N GLY A 148 7.98 -6.24 6.06
CA GLY A 148 8.41 -7.46 5.37
C GLY A 148 7.70 -8.76 5.79
N ARG A 149 6.75 -8.71 6.75
CA ARG A 149 5.89 -9.86 7.06
C ARG A 149 4.80 -10.10 6.01
N SER A 150 4.52 -9.11 5.18
CA SER A 150 3.55 -9.23 4.08
C SER A 150 4.23 -9.32 2.72
N ARG A 151 3.53 -9.93 1.76
CA ARG A 151 3.92 -9.95 0.34
C ARG A 151 2.81 -9.36 -0.50
N CYS A 152 3.16 -8.41 -1.37
CA CYS A 152 2.25 -7.86 -2.37
C CYS A 152 2.78 -8.17 -3.78
N VAL A 153 1.92 -8.84 -4.57
CA VAL A 153 2.21 -9.27 -5.94
C VAL A 153 1.08 -8.79 -6.83
N MET A 154 1.40 -8.35 -8.04
CA MET A 154 0.40 -7.79 -8.95
C MET A 154 0.67 -8.13 -10.41
N VAL A 155 -0.40 -8.13 -11.18
CA VAL A 155 -0.40 -8.21 -12.64
C VAL A 155 -1.01 -6.92 -13.17
N VAL A 156 -0.32 -6.32 -14.14
CA VAL A 156 -0.80 -5.13 -14.84
C VAL A 156 -1.11 -5.43 -16.30
N HIS A 157 -2.07 -4.70 -16.86
CA HIS A 157 -2.41 -4.85 -18.27
C HIS A 157 -1.30 -4.29 -19.19
N LYS A 158 -0.73 -3.12 -18.82
CA LYS A 158 0.35 -2.44 -19.54
C LYS A 158 1.37 -1.85 -18.56
N LEU A 159 2.64 -1.92 -18.94
CA LEU A 159 3.74 -1.34 -18.15
C LEU A 159 3.90 0.17 -18.34
N ASP A 160 3.22 0.75 -19.34
CA ASP A 160 3.40 2.16 -19.72
C ASP A 160 3.09 3.14 -18.58
N HIS A 161 2.09 2.84 -17.75
CA HIS A 161 1.72 3.67 -16.59
C HIS A 161 2.86 3.70 -15.56
N LEU A 162 3.39 2.53 -15.20
CA LEU A 162 4.49 2.37 -14.27
C LEU A 162 5.80 2.98 -14.77
N ARG A 163 6.06 2.85 -16.09
CA ARG A 163 7.23 3.47 -16.73
C ARG A 163 7.12 4.99 -16.71
N ARG A 164 5.97 5.53 -17.10
CA ARG A 164 5.74 6.98 -17.16
C ARG A 164 5.77 7.62 -15.78
N SER A 165 5.28 6.92 -14.75
CA SER A 165 5.31 7.43 -13.38
C SER A 165 6.66 7.28 -12.68
N GLY A 166 7.64 6.60 -13.29
CA GLY A 166 8.97 6.37 -12.72
C GLY A 166 9.03 5.28 -11.64
N ARG A 167 7.94 4.55 -11.38
CA ARG A 167 7.91 3.47 -10.36
C ARG A 167 8.53 2.17 -10.85
N ILE A 168 8.83 2.09 -12.14
CA ILE A 168 9.74 1.09 -12.72
C ILE A 168 10.81 1.82 -13.52
N SER A 169 12.07 1.46 -13.29
CA SER A 169 13.21 2.07 -13.99
C SER A 169 13.11 1.85 -15.50
N ALA A 170 13.17 2.94 -16.28
CA ALA A 170 13.17 2.89 -17.75
C ALA A 170 14.40 2.16 -18.33
N THR A 171 15.48 2.04 -17.56
CA THR A 171 16.69 1.30 -17.95
C THR A 171 16.66 -0.17 -17.56
N SER A 172 15.56 -0.64 -16.96
CA SER A 172 15.47 -2.04 -16.57
C SER A 172 15.47 -2.94 -17.81
N SER A 173 16.51 -3.78 -17.91
CA SER A 173 16.80 -4.64 -19.08
C SER A 173 15.64 -5.56 -19.46
N TRP A 174 14.71 -5.79 -18.54
CA TRP A 174 13.55 -6.63 -18.74
C TRP A 174 12.41 -5.96 -19.51
N LEU A 175 12.34 -4.63 -19.59
CA LEU A 175 11.22 -3.90 -20.23
C LEU A 175 11.05 -4.23 -21.72
N GLY A 176 12.16 -4.34 -22.47
CA GLY A 176 12.10 -4.64 -23.90
C GLY A 176 11.50 -6.02 -24.20
N THR A 177 11.83 -7.02 -23.38
CA THR A 177 11.31 -8.40 -23.53
C THR A 177 9.95 -8.62 -22.85
N ALA A 178 9.61 -7.83 -21.83
CA ALA A 178 8.36 -7.96 -21.12
C ALA A 178 7.16 -7.49 -21.95
N LEU A 179 7.34 -6.66 -22.98
CA LEU A 179 6.25 -6.28 -23.89
C LEU A 179 5.66 -7.47 -24.67
N ALA A 180 6.44 -8.54 -24.87
CA ALA A 180 5.98 -9.76 -25.54
C ALA A 180 5.32 -10.78 -24.58
N LEU A 181 5.42 -10.55 -23.26
CA LEU A 181 4.94 -11.44 -22.21
C LEU A 181 4.02 -10.66 -21.25
N LYS A 182 3.42 -11.36 -20.30
CA LYS A 182 2.67 -10.77 -19.20
C LYS A 182 3.57 -10.74 -17.97
N PRO A 183 3.91 -9.53 -17.46
CA PRO A 183 4.75 -9.39 -16.28
C PRO A 183 3.94 -9.66 -15.01
N VAL A 184 4.52 -10.43 -14.10
CA VAL A 184 4.11 -10.51 -12.70
C VAL A 184 5.10 -9.67 -11.90
N LEU A 185 4.59 -8.68 -11.18
CA LEU A 185 5.39 -7.71 -10.43
C LEU A 185 5.21 -7.95 -8.94
N GLN A 186 6.22 -7.62 -8.15
CA GLN A 186 6.16 -7.68 -6.69
C GLN A 186 6.88 -6.48 -6.09
N ILE A 187 6.58 -6.17 -4.84
CA ILE A 187 7.42 -5.29 -4.03
C ILE A 187 8.52 -6.13 -3.38
N ASP A 188 9.78 -5.75 -3.56
CA ASP A 188 10.94 -6.42 -2.94
C ASP A 188 11.17 -5.95 -1.49
N ASP A 189 12.14 -6.57 -0.82
CA ASP A 189 12.43 -6.32 0.59
C ASP A 189 12.99 -4.89 0.87
N ASP A 190 13.42 -4.19 -0.19
CA ASP A 190 13.83 -2.77 -0.17
C ASP A 190 12.65 -1.82 -0.45
N GLY A 191 11.45 -2.36 -0.68
CA GLY A 191 10.24 -1.60 -0.98
C GLY A 191 10.12 -1.12 -2.42
N LYS A 192 10.87 -1.69 -3.38
CA LYS A 192 10.81 -1.32 -4.81
C LYS A 192 9.89 -2.25 -5.57
N LEU A 193 9.22 -1.71 -6.59
CA LEU A 193 8.47 -2.52 -7.53
C LEU A 193 9.41 -3.17 -8.54
N VAL A 194 9.45 -4.51 -8.54
CA VAL A 194 10.35 -5.31 -9.39
C VAL A 194 9.59 -6.36 -10.17
N LEU A 195 10.22 -6.91 -11.21
CA LEU A 195 9.68 -8.03 -11.97
C LEU A 195 9.96 -9.33 -11.23
N ALA A 196 8.90 -10.02 -10.81
CA ALA A 196 8.98 -11.34 -10.19
C ALA A 196 9.08 -12.46 -11.24
N GLN A 197 8.21 -12.42 -12.25
CA GLN A 197 8.13 -13.48 -13.26
C GLN A 197 7.60 -12.95 -14.60
N ARG A 198 7.90 -13.67 -15.70
CA ARG A 198 7.30 -13.45 -17.02
C ARG A 198 6.54 -14.69 -17.45
N VAL A 199 5.32 -14.52 -17.93
CA VAL A 199 4.49 -15.61 -18.43
C VAL A 199 3.79 -15.23 -19.73
N ARG A 200 3.25 -16.20 -20.47
CA ARG A 200 2.73 -15.96 -21.83
C ARG A 200 1.32 -15.38 -21.89
N THR A 201 0.47 -15.67 -20.90
CA THR A 201 -0.96 -15.32 -20.95
C THR A 201 -1.42 -14.68 -19.64
N ALA A 202 -2.53 -13.94 -19.68
CA ALA A 202 -3.10 -13.30 -18.50
C ALA A 202 -3.49 -14.32 -17.42
N THR A 203 -4.13 -15.43 -17.81
CA THR A 203 -4.49 -16.53 -16.90
C THR A 203 -3.26 -17.12 -16.20
N LYS A 204 -2.15 -17.33 -16.94
CA LYS A 204 -0.90 -17.81 -16.33
C LYS A 204 -0.27 -16.76 -15.40
N ALA A 205 -0.50 -15.47 -15.64
CA ALA A 205 0.02 -14.40 -14.78
C ALA A 205 -0.72 -14.36 -13.45
N ILE A 206 -2.03 -14.55 -13.48
CA ILE A 206 -2.85 -14.68 -12.27
C ILE A 206 -2.43 -15.91 -11.47
N GLY A 207 -2.26 -17.07 -12.13
CA GLY A 207 -1.77 -18.28 -11.47
C GLY A 207 -0.41 -18.06 -10.80
N ALA A 208 0.56 -17.51 -11.54
CA ALA A 208 1.89 -17.19 -11.02
C ALA A 208 1.87 -16.16 -9.88
N MET A 209 0.96 -15.19 -9.91
CA MET A 209 0.77 -14.24 -8.82
C MET A 209 0.31 -14.95 -7.53
N VAL A 210 -0.66 -15.87 -7.62
CA VAL A 210 -1.11 -16.64 -6.47
C VAL A 210 -0.05 -17.64 -6.01
N ASP A 211 0.64 -18.31 -6.93
CA ASP A 211 1.73 -19.24 -6.61
C ASP A 211 2.86 -18.53 -5.84
N ASN A 212 3.22 -17.30 -6.22
CA ASN A 212 4.20 -16.48 -5.46
C ASN A 212 3.75 -16.21 -4.02
N ILE A 213 2.46 -15.92 -3.80
CA ILE A 213 1.90 -15.74 -2.46
C ILE A 213 1.93 -17.07 -1.70
N VAL A 214 1.53 -18.19 -2.31
CA VAL A 214 1.57 -19.53 -1.71
C VAL A 214 2.99 -19.88 -1.25
N ASP A 215 3.99 -19.66 -2.11
CA ASP A 215 5.40 -19.92 -1.78
C ASP A 215 5.88 -19.07 -0.60
N PHE A 216 5.43 -17.81 -0.53
CA PHE A 216 5.77 -16.92 0.57
C PHE A 216 5.16 -17.35 1.90
N VAL A 217 3.88 -17.73 1.91
CA VAL A 217 3.14 -17.97 3.16
C VAL A 217 3.24 -19.42 3.64
N GLY A 218 3.46 -20.39 2.74
CA GLY A 218 3.44 -21.81 3.06
C GLY A 218 2.09 -22.27 3.61
N GLU A 219 2.09 -23.04 4.68
CA GLU A 219 0.87 -23.58 5.31
C GLU A 219 0.23 -22.63 6.36
N ARG A 220 0.85 -21.48 6.61
CA ARG A 220 0.39 -20.53 7.64
C ARG A 220 -1.00 -20.00 7.31
N ARG A 221 -1.78 -19.70 8.35
CA ARG A 221 -3.03 -18.93 8.17
C ARG A 221 -2.69 -17.52 7.73
N VAL A 222 -3.47 -16.96 6.81
CA VAL A 222 -3.15 -15.65 6.20
C VAL A 222 -4.34 -14.71 6.15
N SER A 223 -4.10 -13.43 6.41
CA SER A 223 -5.01 -12.35 6.03
C SER A 223 -4.70 -11.93 4.60
N VAL A 224 -5.74 -11.80 3.76
CA VAL A 224 -5.58 -11.53 2.32
C VAL A 224 -6.44 -10.35 1.90
N THR A 225 -5.86 -9.46 1.10
CA THR A 225 -6.58 -8.40 0.40
C THR A 225 -6.26 -8.45 -1.08
N ILE A 226 -7.29 -8.42 -1.90
CA ILE A 226 -7.24 -8.41 -3.35
C ILE A 226 -7.61 -7.00 -3.80
N HIS A 227 -6.69 -6.36 -4.52
CA HIS A 227 -6.89 -5.04 -5.07
C HIS A 227 -7.10 -5.10 -6.57
N HIS A 228 -7.97 -4.25 -7.11
CA HIS A 228 -8.13 -4.09 -8.56
C HIS A 228 -8.26 -2.62 -8.99
N VAL A 229 -8.04 -2.38 -10.27
CA VAL A 229 -8.36 -1.13 -10.95
C VAL A 229 -9.32 -1.45 -12.08
N ASP A 230 -10.61 -1.14 -11.88
CA ASP A 230 -11.66 -1.36 -12.89
C ASP A 230 -11.64 -2.79 -13.48
N ASN A 231 -11.56 -3.78 -12.57
CA ASN A 231 -11.39 -5.17 -12.93
C ASN A 231 -11.94 -6.13 -11.86
N SER A 232 -13.13 -5.81 -11.34
CA SER A 232 -13.79 -6.58 -10.29
C SER A 232 -14.03 -8.03 -10.71
N GLU A 233 -14.43 -8.28 -11.96
CA GLU A 233 -14.65 -9.64 -12.48
C GLU A 233 -13.37 -10.51 -12.40
N THR A 234 -12.21 -9.95 -12.69
CA THR A 234 -10.94 -10.69 -12.51
C THR A 234 -10.61 -10.84 -11.03
N ALA A 235 -10.86 -9.82 -10.21
CA ALA A 235 -10.61 -9.88 -8.77
C ALA A 235 -11.39 -11.02 -8.10
N GLU A 236 -12.64 -11.24 -8.49
CA GLU A 236 -13.44 -12.38 -8.01
C GLU A 236 -12.84 -13.73 -8.42
N LYS A 237 -12.35 -13.86 -9.65
CA LYS A 237 -11.64 -15.08 -10.09
C LYS A 237 -10.33 -15.29 -9.32
N VAL A 238 -9.64 -14.20 -8.96
CA VAL A 238 -8.47 -14.27 -8.08
C VAL A 238 -8.88 -14.72 -6.68
N ASN A 239 -10.01 -14.25 -6.17
CA ASN A 239 -10.55 -14.63 -4.86
C ASN A 239 -10.85 -16.13 -4.79
N GLU A 240 -11.55 -16.68 -5.79
CA GLU A 240 -11.79 -18.12 -5.90
C GLU A 240 -10.47 -18.92 -5.89
N LEU A 241 -9.47 -18.45 -6.64
CA LEU A 241 -8.16 -19.10 -6.69
C LEU A 241 -7.40 -19.00 -5.37
N VAL A 242 -7.43 -17.84 -4.70
CA VAL A 242 -6.86 -17.63 -3.37
C VAL A 242 -7.50 -18.58 -2.36
N CYS A 243 -8.83 -18.61 -2.27
CA CYS A 243 -9.57 -19.44 -1.31
C CYS A 243 -9.36 -20.95 -1.55
N SER A 244 -9.11 -21.37 -2.80
CA SER A 244 -8.83 -22.78 -3.11
C SER A 244 -7.38 -23.21 -2.84
N ARG A 245 -6.46 -22.27 -2.61
CA ARG A 245 -5.01 -22.54 -2.53
C ARG A 245 -4.40 -22.13 -1.19
N LEU A 246 -5.03 -21.21 -0.47
CA LEU A 246 -4.51 -20.61 0.76
C LEU A 246 -5.42 -20.92 1.94
N ASN A 247 -4.80 -21.09 3.10
CA ASN A 247 -5.48 -21.22 4.38
C ASN A 247 -5.83 -19.81 4.91
N THR A 248 -6.94 -19.23 4.46
CA THR A 248 -7.28 -17.85 4.83
C THR A 248 -7.81 -17.77 6.26
N ALA A 249 -7.43 -16.72 6.99
CA ALA A 249 -7.86 -16.48 8.36
C ALA A 249 -9.35 -16.10 8.42
N HIS A 250 -9.79 -15.35 7.41
CA HIS A 250 -11.13 -14.85 7.17
C HIS A 250 -11.36 -14.79 5.64
N ASP A 251 -12.56 -14.41 5.22
CA ASP A 251 -12.84 -14.17 3.80
C ASP A 251 -11.91 -13.04 3.28
N PRO A 252 -11.23 -13.24 2.12
CA PRO A 252 -10.39 -12.20 1.55
C PRO A 252 -11.19 -10.92 1.25
N VAL A 253 -10.58 -9.78 1.53
CA VAL A 253 -11.18 -8.48 1.22
C VAL A 253 -10.89 -8.12 -0.24
N ILE A 254 -11.93 -7.91 -1.05
CA ILE A 254 -11.78 -7.35 -2.40
C ILE A 254 -12.03 -5.85 -2.33
N SER A 255 -11.10 -5.05 -2.85
CA SER A 255 -11.23 -3.58 -2.83
C SER A 255 -10.57 -2.91 -4.02
N GLU A 256 -10.97 -1.67 -4.30
CA GLU A 256 -10.28 -0.86 -5.29
C GLU A 256 -8.90 -0.42 -4.80
N MET A 257 -7.92 -0.42 -5.70
CA MET A 257 -6.55 0.01 -5.42
C MET A 257 -6.43 1.52 -5.15
N GLY A 258 -7.51 2.28 -5.40
CA GLY A 258 -7.56 3.73 -5.17
C GLY A 258 -6.94 4.55 -6.30
N PRO A 259 -7.32 5.83 -6.43
CA PRO A 259 -6.96 6.65 -7.57
C PRO A 259 -5.45 6.92 -7.65
N VAL A 260 -4.77 7.12 -6.52
CA VAL A 260 -3.32 7.39 -6.48
C VAL A 260 -2.52 6.20 -7.03
N LEU A 261 -2.81 4.98 -6.55
CA LEU A 261 -2.13 3.79 -7.06
C LEU A 261 -2.58 3.45 -8.48
N ALA A 262 -3.87 3.65 -8.79
CA ALA A 262 -4.42 3.39 -10.12
C ALA A 262 -3.76 4.22 -11.22
N VAL A 263 -3.40 5.48 -10.97
CA VAL A 263 -2.63 6.31 -11.92
C VAL A 263 -1.30 5.66 -12.32
N HIS A 264 -0.69 4.90 -11.40
CA HIS A 264 0.58 4.21 -11.62
C HIS A 264 0.43 2.82 -12.24
N VAL A 265 -0.52 2.00 -11.79
CA VAL A 265 -0.66 0.61 -12.26
C VAL A 265 -1.54 0.49 -13.51
N GLY A 266 -2.42 1.48 -13.74
CA GLY A 266 -3.34 1.54 -14.87
C GLY A 266 -4.56 0.61 -14.75
N PRO A 267 -5.53 0.77 -15.68
CA PRO A 267 -6.74 -0.05 -15.70
C PRO A 267 -6.46 -1.52 -15.99
N GLY A 268 -7.31 -2.39 -15.45
CA GLY A 268 -7.17 -3.85 -15.59
C GLY A 268 -6.13 -4.46 -14.65
N ALA A 269 -5.44 -3.66 -13.81
CA ALA A 269 -4.52 -4.17 -12.82
C ALA A 269 -5.27 -4.97 -11.74
N VAL A 270 -4.63 -6.04 -11.26
CA VAL A 270 -5.08 -6.84 -10.11
C VAL A 270 -3.86 -7.20 -9.26
N GLY A 271 -3.99 -7.18 -7.94
CA GLY A 271 -2.92 -7.56 -7.02
C GLY A 271 -3.44 -8.24 -5.77
N VAL A 272 -2.58 -9.04 -5.16
CA VAL A 272 -2.85 -9.74 -3.90
C VAL A 272 -1.79 -9.30 -2.90
N CYS A 273 -2.25 -8.85 -1.73
CA CYS A 273 -1.42 -8.65 -0.56
C CYS A 273 -1.81 -9.69 0.50
N ALA A 274 -0.83 -10.39 1.07
CA ALA A 274 -1.05 -11.37 2.11
C ALA A 274 -0.06 -11.20 3.26
N GLU A 275 -0.55 -11.28 4.49
CA GLU A 275 0.24 -11.31 5.73
C GLU A 275 -0.14 -12.59 6.50
N PRO A 276 0.82 -13.44 6.90
CA PRO A 276 0.56 -14.52 7.85
C PRO A 276 0.01 -13.96 9.16
N VAL A 277 -1.07 -14.57 9.66
CA VAL A 277 -1.60 -14.28 11.00
C VAL A 277 -0.91 -15.19 12.02
N GLU A 278 -0.64 -14.65 13.20
CA GLU A 278 -0.17 -15.43 14.36
C GLU A 278 -1.32 -16.23 15.00
#